data_AF-A0A7Y3C4A0-F1
#
_entry.id   AF-A0A7Y3C4A0-F1
#
_cell.length_a   1.000
_cell.length_b   1.000
_cell.length_c   1.000
_cell.angle_alpha   90.00
_cell.angle_beta   90.00
_cell.angle_gamma   90.00
#
_symmetry.space_group_name_H-M   'P 1'
#
loop_
_entity.id
_entity.type
_entity.pdbx_description
1 polymer ?
#
loop_
_entity_poly.entity_id
_entity_poly.type
_entity_poly.pdbx_seq_one_letter_code
_entity_poly.pdbx_strand_id
1 'polypeptide(L)'
;MKYLKILSLLIFSAVIFISCNDAKTSTNTPKKEDPQPIDFSKTPNSTNSQTSNQTATEPAQNAQGVYHYTCSQGCAGGAASAVNCATCGNLLVHNQGYHANTNTNQNDSPFMTPPTTETGQNAAGVWHYTCGQGCAGGSGSAGNCSNCGSTLAHNQAYHQ
;
A
#
# COMPACT_ATOMS: atom_id res chain seq x y z
N MET A 1 31.63 -46.36 10.20
CA MET A 1 31.50 -44.96 10.70
C MET A 1 31.63 -43.86 9.61
N LYS A 2 32.19 -44.11 8.42
CA LYS A 2 32.30 -43.08 7.35
C LYS A 2 31.13 -43.08 6.35
N TYR A 3 30.42 -44.20 6.22
CA TYR A 3 29.26 -44.35 5.30
C TYR A 3 27.94 -43.83 5.89
N LEU A 4 27.85 -43.69 7.22
CA LEU A 4 26.68 -43.12 7.92
C LEU A 4 26.48 -41.63 7.63
N LYS A 5 27.56 -40.89 7.34
CA LYS A 5 27.48 -39.46 6.97
C LYS A 5 27.00 -39.23 5.54
N ILE A 6 27.22 -40.20 4.64
CA ILE A 6 26.80 -40.12 3.24
C ILE A 6 25.29 -40.45 3.12
N LEU A 7 24.77 -41.31 4.00
CA LEU A 7 23.34 -41.67 3.99
C LEU A 7 22.42 -40.53 4.48
N SER A 8 22.87 -39.65 5.39
CA SER A 8 22.07 -38.48 5.80
C SER A 8 21.94 -37.39 4.74
N LEU A 9 22.86 -37.31 3.77
CA LEU A 9 22.83 -36.28 2.73
C LEU A 9 21.89 -36.66 1.56
N LEU A 10 21.59 -37.94 1.37
CA LEU A 10 20.74 -38.43 0.27
C LEU A 10 19.23 -38.41 0.59
N ILE A 11 18.84 -38.35 1.86
CA ILE A 11 17.43 -38.43 2.29
C ILE A 11 16.76 -37.04 2.37
N PHE A 12 17.54 -35.96 2.45
CA PHE A 12 17.00 -34.58 2.47
C PHE A 12 16.58 -34.05 1.10
N SER A 13 16.85 -34.78 0.02
CA SER A 13 16.61 -34.31 -1.36
C SER A 13 15.34 -34.88 -2.01
N ALA A 14 14.54 -35.67 -1.30
CA ALA A 14 13.46 -36.47 -1.90
C ALA A 14 12.04 -36.16 -1.42
N VAL A 15 11.83 -35.19 -0.53
CA VAL A 15 10.47 -34.86 -0.08
C VAL A 15 10.40 -33.37 0.23
N ILE A 16 9.72 -32.62 -0.63
CA ILE A 16 8.89 -31.43 -0.33
C ILE A 16 8.51 -30.76 -1.68
N PHE A 17 7.30 -31.15 -2.11
CA PHE A 17 6.33 -30.44 -2.95
C PHE A 17 6.53 -30.33 -4.46
N ILE A 18 6.07 -31.40 -5.12
CA ILE A 18 5.10 -31.32 -6.22
C ILE A 18 3.92 -30.41 -5.81
N SER A 19 3.75 -29.28 -6.49
CA SER A 19 2.45 -28.71 -6.85
C SER A 19 2.59 -27.85 -8.10
N CYS A 20 1.60 -27.98 -8.97
CA CYS A 20 1.66 -27.80 -10.42
C CYS A 20 1.87 -26.35 -10.89
N ASN A 21 2.55 -26.21 -12.04
CA ASN A 21 2.45 -25.01 -12.88
C ASN A 21 2.00 -25.35 -14.32
N ASP A 22 0.92 -24.68 -14.71
CA ASP A 22 0.37 -24.31 -16.02
C ASP A 22 0.23 -25.33 -17.17
N ALA A 23 -1.04 -25.56 -17.57
CA ALA A 23 -1.43 -25.57 -18.98
C ALA A 23 -2.93 -25.20 -19.13
N LYS A 24 -3.18 -23.99 -19.65
CA LYS A 24 -4.47 -23.61 -20.22
C LYS A 24 -4.75 -24.47 -21.45
N THR A 25 -5.76 -25.33 -21.39
CA THR A 25 -6.45 -25.81 -22.60
C THR A 25 -7.94 -25.96 -22.30
N SER A 26 -8.68 -24.86 -22.36
CA SER A 26 -10.13 -24.93 -22.62
C SER A 26 -10.34 -24.68 -24.10
N THR A 27 -10.49 -25.78 -24.82
CA THR A 27 -11.03 -25.85 -26.17
C THR A 27 -12.42 -25.20 -26.16
N ASN A 28 -12.56 -24.02 -26.78
CA ASN A 28 -13.86 -23.49 -27.16
C ASN A 28 -13.91 -23.44 -28.69
N THR A 29 -14.62 -24.42 -29.25
CA THR A 29 -15.05 -24.45 -30.65
C THR A 29 -16.04 -23.31 -30.89
N PRO A 30 -15.96 -22.57 -32.00
CA PRO A 30 -16.83 -21.43 -32.25
C PRO A 30 -18.19 -21.87 -32.82
N LYS A 31 -19.30 -21.54 -32.15
CA LYS A 31 -20.62 -21.46 -32.80
C LYS A 31 -21.03 -20.00 -32.90
N LYS A 32 -21.13 -19.56 -34.15
CA LYS A 32 -21.58 -18.25 -34.61
C LYS A 32 -23.10 -18.18 -34.47
N GLU A 33 -23.64 -17.13 -33.85
CA GLU A 33 -25.00 -16.63 -34.10
C GLU A 33 -25.11 -15.16 -33.61
N ASP A 34 -25.89 -14.40 -34.37
CA ASP A 34 -26.00 -12.94 -34.54
C ASP A 34 -26.62 -12.18 -33.32
N PRO A 35 -26.54 -10.83 -33.24
CA PRO A 35 -26.79 -10.07 -32.02
C PRO A 35 -28.23 -9.59 -31.84
N GLN A 36 -28.74 -9.68 -30.61
CA GLN A 36 -29.80 -8.79 -30.11
C GLN A 36 -29.55 -8.43 -28.62
N PRO A 37 -30.05 -7.27 -28.16
CA PRO A 37 -29.43 -6.45 -27.15
C PRO A 37 -29.74 -6.95 -25.75
N ILE A 38 -28.73 -7.05 -24.89
CA ILE A 38 -28.92 -7.39 -23.49
C ILE A 38 -28.77 -6.17 -22.58
N ASP A 39 -29.85 -6.00 -21.83
CA ASP A 39 -30.17 -5.04 -20.80
C ASP A 39 -29.19 -5.07 -19.61
N PHE A 40 -28.95 -3.89 -19.06
CA PHE A 40 -28.18 -3.63 -17.86
C PHE A 40 -28.96 -4.12 -16.63
N SER A 41 -28.75 -5.35 -16.20
CA SER A 41 -28.76 -5.68 -14.77
C SER A 41 -28.38 -7.12 -14.47
N LYS A 42 -27.45 -7.20 -13.49
CA LYS A 42 -27.12 -8.32 -12.60
C LYS A 42 -26.07 -9.35 -13.04
N THR A 43 -24.95 -9.22 -12.32
CA THR A 43 -24.02 -10.23 -11.77
C THR A 43 -23.04 -10.91 -12.73
N PRO A 44 -21.96 -11.57 -12.23
CA PRO A 44 -21.15 -11.36 -11.02
C PRO A 44 -19.65 -11.27 -11.37
N ASN A 45 -18.77 -10.69 -10.53
CA ASN A 45 -17.36 -11.09 -10.61
C ASN A 45 -16.62 -11.01 -9.27
N SER A 46 -16.50 -12.19 -8.68
CA SER A 46 -15.34 -12.77 -8.00
C SER A 46 -14.52 -11.84 -7.09
N THR A 47 -14.87 -11.87 -5.80
CA THR A 47 -14.01 -11.39 -4.72
C THR A 47 -13.43 -12.61 -4.01
N ASN A 48 -12.15 -12.91 -4.27
CA ASN A 48 -11.34 -13.66 -3.34
C ASN A 48 -10.67 -12.63 -2.42
N SER A 49 -11.37 -12.25 -1.34
CA SER A 49 -10.79 -11.41 -0.29
C SER A 49 -10.57 -12.26 0.94
N GLN A 50 -9.29 -12.44 1.22
CA GLN A 50 -8.74 -12.98 2.44
C GLN A 50 -9.22 -12.10 3.62
N THR A 51 -9.90 -12.73 4.57
CA THR A 51 -10.42 -12.11 5.79
C THR A 51 -9.30 -11.46 6.58
N SER A 52 -9.22 -10.14 6.51
CA SER A 52 -8.54 -9.28 7.48
C SER A 52 -9.65 -8.52 8.20
N ASN A 53 -9.62 -8.52 9.54
CA ASN A 53 -10.57 -7.81 10.39
C ASN A 53 -10.95 -6.45 9.79
N GLN A 54 -12.23 -6.30 9.45
CA GLN A 54 -12.79 -5.06 8.90
C GLN A 54 -12.69 -3.95 9.95
N THR A 55 -11.60 -3.19 9.86
CA THR A 55 -11.69 -1.74 10.09
C THR A 55 -12.63 -1.20 9.01
N ALA A 56 -13.62 -0.39 9.38
CA ALA A 56 -14.54 0.22 8.43
C ALA A 56 -13.75 0.82 7.26
N THR A 57 -14.01 0.38 6.03
CA THR A 57 -13.31 0.88 4.85
C THR A 57 -13.56 2.37 4.74
N GLU A 58 -12.50 3.17 4.85
CA GLU A 58 -12.56 4.62 4.71
C GLU A 58 -13.14 4.98 3.33
N PRO A 59 -14.13 5.90 3.24
CA PRO A 59 -14.74 6.23 1.96
C PRO A 59 -13.76 6.94 1.04
N ALA A 60 -14.01 6.84 -0.28
CA ALA A 60 -13.16 7.50 -1.27
C ALA A 60 -13.29 9.03 -1.23
N GLN A 61 -14.48 9.53 -0.87
CA GLN A 61 -14.80 10.94 -0.74
C GLN A 61 -15.35 11.24 0.65
N ASN A 62 -15.03 12.42 1.16
CA ASN A 62 -15.68 12.93 2.36
C ASN A 62 -17.07 13.48 2.02
N ALA A 63 -17.82 13.95 3.03
CA ALA A 63 -19.16 14.51 2.85
C ALA A 63 -19.23 15.72 1.91
N GLN A 64 -18.08 16.31 1.55
CA GLN A 64 -17.96 17.49 0.70
C GLN A 64 -17.51 17.11 -0.72
N GLY A 65 -17.40 15.82 -1.02
CA GLY A 65 -16.97 15.32 -2.32
C GLY A 65 -15.46 15.38 -2.56
N VAL A 66 -14.66 15.73 -1.55
CA VAL A 66 -13.20 15.76 -1.66
C VAL A 66 -12.68 14.33 -1.61
N TYR A 67 -11.88 13.92 -2.59
CA TYR A 67 -11.27 12.59 -2.63
C TYR A 67 -10.08 12.47 -1.67
N HIS A 68 -9.91 11.31 -1.05
CA HIS A 68 -8.78 11.00 -0.18
C HIS A 68 -7.46 10.90 -0.98
N TYR A 69 -7.49 10.23 -2.13
CA TYR A 69 -6.35 10.15 -3.05
C TYR A 69 -6.74 10.72 -4.42
N THR A 70 -5.89 11.58 -4.98
CA THR A 70 -6.14 12.34 -6.22
C THR A 70 -4.98 12.22 -7.20
N CYS A 71 -5.22 12.49 -8.49
CA CYS A 71 -4.17 12.43 -9.50
C CYS A 71 -3.36 13.73 -9.50
N SER A 72 -2.03 13.62 -9.37
CA SER A 72 -1.11 14.77 -9.43
C SER A 72 -1.10 15.47 -10.79
N GLN A 73 -1.60 14.81 -11.84
CA GLN A 73 -1.72 15.35 -13.19
C GLN A 73 -3.09 16.01 -13.45
N GLY A 74 -3.95 16.13 -12.42
CA GLY A 74 -5.25 16.79 -12.54
C GLY A 74 -6.31 15.99 -13.29
N CYS A 75 -6.14 14.67 -13.43
CA CYS A 75 -7.20 13.81 -13.97
C CYS A 75 -8.43 13.81 -13.05
N ALA A 76 -9.61 13.67 -13.64
CA ALA A 76 -10.86 13.58 -12.89
C ALA A 76 -10.92 12.31 -12.03
N GLY A 77 -11.56 12.41 -10.87
CA GLY A 77 -11.78 11.30 -9.94
C GLY A 77 -10.67 11.12 -8.90
N GLY A 78 -10.70 9.97 -8.22
CA GLY A 78 -9.81 9.64 -7.11
C GLY A 78 -10.18 8.30 -6.48
N ALA A 79 -9.60 8.01 -5.31
CA ALA A 79 -9.85 6.76 -4.60
C ALA A 79 -9.74 6.93 -3.07
N ALA A 80 -10.17 5.90 -2.35
CA ALA A 80 -9.98 5.76 -0.91
C ALA A 80 -8.54 5.38 -0.52
N SER A 81 -7.72 4.94 -1.49
CA SER A 81 -6.38 4.43 -1.26
C SER A 81 -5.43 4.80 -2.40
N ALA A 82 -4.13 4.64 -2.16
CA ALA A 82 -3.06 4.86 -3.14
C ALA A 82 -3.06 3.77 -4.23
N VAL A 83 -3.98 3.87 -5.17
CA VAL A 83 -4.06 3.03 -6.38
C VAL A 83 -3.70 3.82 -7.64
N ASN A 84 -3.53 3.17 -8.78
CA ASN A 84 -3.29 3.84 -10.05
C ASN A 84 -4.53 4.60 -10.53
N CYS A 85 -4.30 5.80 -11.07
CA CYS A 85 -5.32 6.61 -11.73
C CYS A 85 -5.87 5.88 -12.96
N ALA A 86 -7.19 5.74 -13.05
CA ALA A 86 -7.84 5.10 -14.18
C ALA A 86 -7.61 5.82 -15.53
N THR A 87 -7.31 7.11 -15.50
CA THR A 87 -7.11 7.92 -16.71
C THR A 87 -5.68 7.87 -17.22
N CYS A 88 -4.69 8.06 -16.35
CA CYS A 88 -3.29 8.23 -16.77
C CYS A 88 -2.33 7.15 -16.23
N GLY A 89 -2.83 6.19 -15.45
CA GLY A 89 -2.03 5.09 -14.89
C GLY A 89 -1.08 5.47 -13.76
N ASN A 90 -0.88 6.76 -13.46
CA ASN A 90 0.00 7.19 -12.37
C ASN A 90 -0.60 6.89 -11.00
N LEU A 91 0.24 6.62 -10.00
CA LEU A 91 -0.21 6.41 -8.63
C LEU A 91 -0.92 7.67 -8.10
N LEU A 92 -2.11 7.50 -7.52
CA LEU A 92 -2.82 8.59 -6.85
C LEU A 92 -2.06 9.02 -5.58
N VAL A 93 -2.02 10.32 -5.35
CA VAL A 93 -1.35 10.93 -4.20
C VAL A 93 -2.37 11.34 -3.14
N HIS A 94 -1.97 11.29 -1.88
CA HIS A 94 -2.80 11.69 -0.76
C HIS A 94 -3.19 13.18 -0.85
N ASN A 95 -4.47 13.48 -0.60
CA ASN A 95 -5.04 14.83 -0.62
C ASN A 95 -5.27 15.33 0.81
N GLN A 96 -4.46 16.29 1.24
CA GLN A 96 -4.53 16.86 2.59
C GLN A 96 -5.89 17.52 2.90
N GLY A 97 -6.60 18.02 1.88
CA GLY A 97 -7.92 18.64 2.07
C GLY A 97 -9.03 17.68 2.48
N TYR A 98 -8.81 16.37 2.37
CA TYR A 98 -9.80 15.34 2.70
C TYR A 98 -10.20 15.38 4.20
N HIS A 99 -9.26 15.68 5.10
CA HIS A 99 -9.48 15.71 6.55
C HIS A 99 -9.82 17.09 7.12
N ALA A 100 -10.09 18.09 6.28
CA ALA A 100 -10.27 19.48 6.72
C ALA A 100 -11.50 19.74 7.62
N ASN A 101 -12.38 18.75 7.88
CA ASN A 101 -13.66 18.95 8.59
C ASN A 101 -13.96 17.97 9.74
N THR A 102 -12.93 17.38 10.36
CA THR A 102 -13.14 16.54 11.56
C THR A 102 -12.91 17.27 12.89
N ASN A 103 -12.62 18.57 12.89
CA ASN A 103 -12.32 19.36 14.09
C ASN A 103 -13.27 20.55 14.30
N THR A 104 -14.58 20.31 14.45
CA THR A 104 -15.51 21.32 15.01
C THR A 104 -15.99 21.01 16.43
N ASN A 105 -15.37 20.04 17.12
CA ASN A 105 -15.34 20.07 18.57
C ASN A 105 -14.08 20.82 19.01
N GLN A 106 -14.16 22.15 19.04
CA GLN A 106 -13.29 22.92 19.93
C GLN A 106 -13.63 22.51 21.36
N ASN A 107 -12.88 21.54 21.86
CA ASN A 107 -12.66 21.43 23.29
C ASN A 107 -11.73 22.60 23.65
N ASP A 108 -12.23 23.60 24.37
CA ASP A 108 -11.43 24.60 25.07
C ASP A 108 -10.61 23.88 26.16
N SER A 109 -9.55 23.23 25.69
CA SER A 109 -8.42 22.75 26.47
C SER A 109 -7.22 23.54 25.95
N PRO A 110 -6.23 23.92 26.78
CA PRO A 110 -5.12 24.74 26.33
C PRO A 110 -4.23 23.92 25.39
N PHE A 111 -4.64 23.82 24.12
CA PHE A 111 -3.90 23.11 23.09
C PHE A 111 -2.93 24.08 22.43
N MET A 112 -1.68 23.65 22.51
CA MET A 112 -0.50 24.32 21.98
C MET A 112 -0.68 24.71 20.52
N THR A 113 -0.19 25.92 20.21
CA THR A 113 0.29 26.33 18.89
C THR A 113 0.92 25.16 18.13
N PRO A 114 0.64 24.98 16.82
CA PRO A 114 1.30 23.95 16.01
C PRO A 114 2.82 24.11 16.12
N PRO A 115 3.60 23.04 16.36
CA PRO A 115 5.03 23.18 16.37
C PRO A 115 5.51 23.63 14.99
N THR A 116 6.36 24.65 15.04
CA THR A 116 7.27 25.10 13.98
C THR A 116 7.71 23.94 13.09
N THR A 117 7.72 24.17 11.76
CA THR A 117 8.22 23.26 10.72
C THR A 117 9.26 22.30 11.28
N GLU A 118 8.85 21.06 11.48
CA GLU A 118 9.65 20.08 12.19
C GLU A 118 10.92 19.81 11.38
N THR A 119 12.09 20.10 11.96
CA THR A 119 13.37 19.92 11.30
C THR A 119 13.61 18.42 11.10
N GLY A 120 14.29 18.02 10.02
CA GLY A 120 14.51 16.59 9.77
C GLY A 120 15.30 15.89 10.88
N GLN A 121 16.04 16.65 11.69
CA GLN A 121 16.72 16.20 12.90
C GLN A 121 16.21 16.96 14.13
N ASN A 122 16.20 16.31 15.28
CA ASN A 122 15.95 16.96 16.56
C ASN A 122 17.20 17.73 17.06
N ALA A 123 17.10 18.41 18.19
CA ALA A 123 18.22 19.20 18.76
C ALA A 123 19.47 18.35 19.10
N ALA A 124 19.31 17.04 19.27
CA ALA A 124 20.42 16.09 19.47
C ALA A 124 21.00 15.56 18.15
N GLY A 125 20.50 16.01 16.99
CA GLY A 125 20.94 15.55 15.67
C GLY A 125 20.34 14.20 15.25
N VAL A 126 19.37 13.68 15.99
CA VAL A 126 18.71 12.41 15.68
C VAL A 126 17.71 12.65 14.54
N TRP A 127 17.74 11.81 13.50
CA TRP A 127 16.81 11.89 12.37
C TRP A 127 15.46 11.28 12.70
N HIS A 128 14.37 11.86 12.18
CA HIS A 128 13.01 11.33 12.32
C HIS A 128 12.84 10.00 11.57
N TYR A 129 13.43 9.89 10.37
CA TYR A 129 13.46 8.67 9.59
C TYR A 129 14.90 8.25 9.29
N THR A 130 15.25 7.00 9.59
CA THR A 130 16.60 6.45 9.48
C THR A 130 16.66 5.19 8.63
N CYS A 131 17.81 4.93 8.00
CA CYS A 131 17.99 3.72 7.22
C CYS A 131 18.26 2.50 8.12
N GLY A 132 17.38 1.49 8.07
CA GLY A 132 17.57 0.24 8.80
C GLY A 132 18.77 -0.60 8.35
N GLN A 133 19.37 -0.26 7.19
CA GLN A 133 20.58 -0.90 6.68
C GLN A 133 21.87 -0.22 7.19
N GLY A 134 21.76 0.77 8.09
CA GLY A 134 22.91 1.44 8.68
C GLY A 134 23.59 2.47 7.77
N CYS A 135 22.93 2.91 6.69
CA CYS A 135 23.44 4.01 5.87
C CYS A 135 23.49 5.32 6.67
N ALA A 136 24.53 6.12 6.44
CA ALA A 136 24.62 7.45 7.03
C ALA A 136 23.51 8.38 6.52
N GLY A 137 22.96 9.20 7.42
CA GLY A 137 21.90 10.17 7.12
C GLY A 137 20.49 9.67 7.44
N GLY A 138 19.50 10.45 6.99
CA GLY A 138 18.09 10.20 7.25
C GLY A 138 17.21 11.22 6.53
N SER A 139 15.95 11.33 6.97
CA SER A 139 14.98 12.29 6.43
C SER A 139 14.07 12.81 7.53
N GLY A 140 13.53 14.01 7.34
CA GLY A 140 12.43 14.54 8.15
C GLY A 140 11.07 13.97 7.77
N SER A 141 11.00 13.15 6.73
CA SER A 141 9.75 12.57 6.23
C SER A 141 9.97 11.14 5.74
N ALA A 142 8.90 10.35 5.72
CA ALA A 142 8.91 9.02 5.15
C ALA A 142 9.36 9.05 3.67
N GLY A 143 10.13 8.03 3.27
CA GLY A 143 10.69 7.95 1.92
C GLY A 143 11.79 6.90 1.83
N ASN A 144 12.58 6.97 0.77
CA ASN A 144 13.66 6.03 0.50
C ASN A 144 15.02 6.63 0.92
N CYS A 145 15.92 5.78 1.38
CA CYS A 145 17.30 6.16 1.68
C CYS A 145 18.03 6.54 0.40
N SER A 146 18.65 7.72 0.40
CA SER A 146 19.42 8.23 -0.75
C SER A 146 20.64 7.37 -1.10
N ASN A 147 21.13 6.56 -0.15
CA ASN A 147 22.35 5.78 -0.33
C ASN A 147 22.09 4.36 -0.84
N CYS A 148 20.99 3.73 -0.42
CA CYS A 148 20.70 2.33 -0.75
C CYS A 148 19.31 2.08 -1.35
N GLY A 149 18.48 3.12 -1.48
CA GLY A 149 17.12 3.02 -2.03
C GLY A 149 16.10 2.32 -1.12
N SER A 150 16.51 1.74 0.00
CA SER A 150 15.59 1.07 0.94
C SER A 150 14.69 2.07 1.66
N THR A 151 13.46 1.67 2.00
CA THR A 151 12.53 2.49 2.78
C THR A 151 13.14 2.88 4.13
N LEU A 152 13.04 4.16 4.48
CA LEU A 152 13.45 4.66 5.78
C LEU A 152 12.44 4.24 6.85
N ALA A 153 12.96 3.80 7.99
CA ALA A 153 12.16 3.45 9.15
C ALA A 153 11.99 4.66 10.07
N HIS A 154 10.81 4.79 10.66
CA HIS A 154 10.55 5.77 11.72
C HIS A 154 11.46 5.51 12.91
N ASN A 155 12.11 6.55 13.43
CA ASN A 155 13.05 6.47 14.54
C ASN A 155 12.40 7.00 15.81
N GLN A 156 12.05 6.11 16.73
CA GLN A 156 11.39 6.50 17.98
C GLN A 156 12.25 7.42 18.85
N ALA A 157 13.58 7.30 18.80
CA ALA A 157 14.50 8.12 19.59
C ALA A 157 14.47 9.60 19.21
N TYR A 158 13.88 9.94 18.06
CA TYR A 158 13.69 11.32 17.63
C TYR A 158 12.78 12.10 18.59
N HIS A 159 11.78 11.44 19.18
CA HIS A 159 10.76 12.04 20.06
C HIS A 159 11.12 11.99 21.56
N GLN A 160 12.35 11.62 21.89
CA GLN A 160 12.83 11.44 23.27
C GLN A 160 13.57 12.67 23.80
#